data_AF-A0A653D2Z4-F1
#
_entry.id   AF-A0A653D2Z4-F1
#
_cell.length_a   1.000
_cell.length_b   1.000
_cell.length_c   1.000
_cell.angle_alpha   90.00
_cell.angle_beta   90.00
_cell.angle_gamma   90.00
#
_symmetry.space_group_name_H-M   'P 1'
#
loop_
_entity.id
_entity.type
_entity.pdbx_description
1 polymer ?
#
loop_
_entity_poly.entity_id
_entity_poly.type
_entity_poly.pdbx_seq_one_letter_code
_entity_poly.pdbx_strand_id
1 'polypeptide(L)'
;FLFSFSQDSVKRMDVSNLWFLYKETLIGGILVLVLTEMAKVIVGEHRPHFLDVCEPDTAVGCSPGSFIMDYKCTSTKYSAYFVVDSSRSFPSGHSSVSVFVGIFSAYIIHTRLPTSRTGYLLKPFLISICLTWALVCSLTRITDRRHHWWDVLAGLCLGVCGVTYTICLVRKKTRSYEEEPPTRISASTTTLLDVKNKDATSVII
;
A
#
# COMPACT_ATOMS: atom_id res chain seq x y z
N PHE A 1 19.61 -9.86 -7.59
CA PHE A 1 19.01 -10.30 -8.87
C PHE A 1 17.47 -10.24 -8.90
N LEU A 2 16.78 -9.75 -7.87
CA LEU A 2 15.35 -9.41 -7.96
C LEU A 2 15.20 -7.90 -7.82
N PHE A 3 14.45 -7.28 -8.73
CA PHE A 3 14.21 -5.84 -8.88
C PHE A 3 15.31 -5.05 -9.59
N SER A 4 15.49 -5.30 -10.89
CA SER A 4 16.16 -4.37 -11.78
C SER A 4 15.25 -3.15 -12.02
N PHE A 5 15.42 -2.11 -11.20
CA PHE A 5 14.73 -0.85 -11.37
C PHE A 5 15.39 -0.04 -12.51
N SER A 6 14.82 -0.12 -13.71
CA SER A 6 15.23 0.70 -14.87
C SER A 6 15.21 2.18 -14.49
N GLN A 7 16.32 2.87 -14.77
CA GLN A 7 16.53 4.29 -14.47
C GLN A 7 15.87 5.13 -15.56
N ASP A 8 14.54 5.25 -15.52
CA ASP A 8 13.81 6.11 -16.44
C ASP A 8 14.05 7.59 -16.06
N SER A 9 14.40 8.41 -17.05
CA SER A 9 14.89 9.79 -16.96
C SER A 9 14.14 10.66 -15.94
N VAL A 10 14.90 11.31 -15.05
CA VAL A 10 14.39 12.18 -13.97
C VAL A 10 13.62 13.38 -14.54
N LYS A 11 12.30 13.25 -14.68
CA LYS A 11 11.41 14.41 -14.81
C LYS A 11 11.39 15.16 -13.48
N ARG A 12 11.42 16.50 -13.55
CA ARG A 12 11.32 17.38 -12.37
C ARG A 12 10.09 16.99 -11.54
N MET A 13 10.26 16.92 -10.22
CA MET A 13 9.17 16.61 -9.28
C MET A 13 8.21 17.80 -9.23
N ASP A 14 7.16 17.70 -10.04
CA ASP A 14 6.03 18.61 -10.06
C ASP A 14 4.96 18.15 -9.05
N VAL A 15 4.17 19.08 -8.52
CA VAL A 15 3.09 18.82 -7.56
C VAL A 15 2.07 17.84 -8.13
N SER A 16 1.77 17.95 -9.44
CA SER A 16 0.88 17.02 -10.14
C SER A 16 1.40 15.57 -10.11
N ASN A 17 2.71 15.37 -10.31
CA ASN A 17 3.33 14.05 -10.27
C ASN A 17 3.36 13.46 -8.86
N LEU A 18 3.54 14.29 -7.84
CA LEU A 18 3.49 13.88 -6.44
C LEU A 18 2.08 13.44 -6.05
N TRP A 19 1.07 14.25 -6.41
CA TRP A 19 -0.33 13.92 -6.18
C TRP A 19 -0.74 12.63 -6.88
N PHE A 20 -0.29 12.44 -8.13
CA PHE A 20 -0.50 11.21 -8.88
C PHE A 20 0.06 9.99 -8.12
N LEU A 21 1.33 10.02 -7.69
CA LEU A 21 1.94 8.93 -6.94
C LEU A 21 1.21 8.66 -5.62
N TYR A 22 0.86 9.71 -4.87
CA TYR A 22 0.11 9.60 -3.62
C TYR A 22 -1.22 8.86 -3.81
N LYS A 23 -1.99 9.27 -4.83
CA LYS A 23 -3.27 8.63 -5.17
C LYS A 23 -3.09 7.15 -5.52
N GLU A 24 -2.13 6.81 -6.38
CA GLU A 24 -1.90 5.41 -6.79
C GLU A 24 -1.42 4.55 -5.59
N THR A 25 -0.61 5.13 -4.69
CA THR A 25 -0.21 4.48 -3.43
C THR A 25 -1.42 4.17 -2.56
N LEU A 26 -2.33 5.15 -2.41
CA LEU A 26 -3.51 5.01 -1.58
C LEU A 26 -4.45 3.92 -2.12
N ILE A 27 -4.68 3.91 -3.45
CA ILE A 27 -5.51 2.88 -4.11
C ILE A 27 -4.91 1.49 -3.90
N GLY A 28 -3.60 1.33 -4.13
CA GLY A 28 -2.90 0.07 -3.91
C GLY A 28 -2.94 -0.39 -2.45
N GLY A 29 -2.73 0.53 -1.50
CA GLY A 29 -2.77 0.24 -0.07
C GLY A 29 -4.16 -0.16 0.40
N ILE A 30 -5.22 0.51 -0.08
CA ILE A 30 -6.61 0.13 0.19
C ILE A 30 -6.91 -1.26 -0.36
N LEU A 31 -6.46 -1.59 -1.57
CA LEU A 31 -6.64 -2.92 -2.14
C LEU A 31 -5.99 -4.00 -1.26
N VAL A 32 -4.75 -3.79 -0.82
CA VAL A 32 -4.07 -4.72 0.10
C VAL A 32 -4.83 -4.85 1.41
N LEU A 33 -5.29 -3.74 2.01
CA LEU A 33 -6.07 -3.75 3.25
C LEU A 33 -7.36 -4.55 3.10
N VAL A 34 -8.14 -4.30 2.04
CA VAL A 34 -9.39 -5.01 1.79
C VAL A 34 -9.13 -6.51 1.61
N LEU A 35 -8.14 -6.90 0.82
CA LEU A 35 -7.79 -8.31 0.63
C LEU A 35 -7.37 -8.99 1.94
N THR A 36 -6.57 -8.31 2.78
CA THR A 36 -6.18 -8.82 4.09
C THR A 36 -7.39 -9.01 5.01
N GLU A 37 -8.27 -8.02 5.13
CA GLU A 37 -9.44 -8.10 6.01
C GLU A 37 -10.45 -9.15 5.52
N MET A 38 -10.64 -9.27 4.20
CA MET A 38 -11.46 -10.34 3.63
C MET A 38 -10.89 -11.72 3.96
N ALA A 39 -9.57 -11.90 3.81
CA ALA A 39 -8.92 -13.17 4.15
C ALA A 39 -9.05 -13.51 5.65
N LYS A 40 -8.94 -12.51 6.55
CA LYS A 40 -9.15 -12.69 7.99
C LYS A 40 -10.54 -13.19 8.33
N VAL A 41 -11.56 -12.62 7.71
CA VAL A 41 -12.95 -13.01 7.95
C VAL A 41 -13.24 -14.41 7.41
N ILE A 42 -12.65 -14.76 6.25
CA ILE A 42 -12.83 -16.08 5.63
C ILE A 42 -12.13 -17.19 6.42
N VAL A 43 -10.88 -16.96 6.84
CA VAL A 43 -10.07 -18.01 7.48
C VAL A 43 -10.41 -18.17 8.95
N GLY A 44 -10.60 -17.07 9.69
CA GLY A 44 -11.01 -17.12 11.09
C GLY A 44 -10.04 -17.87 12.02
N GLU A 45 -8.75 -17.92 11.66
CA GLU A 45 -7.73 -18.59 12.48
C GLU A 45 -7.50 -17.84 13.79
N HIS A 46 -7.45 -18.56 14.91
CA HIS A 46 -7.22 -17.99 16.23
C HIS A 46 -5.77 -17.50 16.42
N ARG A 47 -5.60 -16.42 17.18
CA ARG A 47 -4.26 -15.89 17.52
C ARG A 47 -3.61 -16.71 18.63
N PRO A 48 -2.27 -16.65 18.80
CA PRO A 48 -1.57 -17.36 19.87
C PRO A 48 -2.07 -17.06 21.30
N HIS A 49 -2.60 -15.86 21.52
CA HIS A 49 -3.12 -15.39 22.83
C HIS A 49 -4.65 -15.55 22.95
N PHE A 50 -5.29 -16.30 22.04
CA PHE A 50 -6.75 -16.43 22.02
C PHE A 50 -7.32 -17.01 23.32
N LEU A 51 -6.70 -18.06 23.86
CA LEU A 51 -7.19 -18.74 25.07
C LEU A 51 -7.18 -17.83 26.30
N ASP A 52 -6.15 -16.99 26.42
CA ASP A 52 -6.03 -16.01 27.51
C ASP A 52 -7.08 -14.90 27.43
N VAL A 53 -7.53 -14.57 26.21
CA VAL A 53 -8.51 -13.51 25.96
C VAL A 53 -9.94 -14.02 26.06
N CYS A 54 -10.22 -15.19 25.47
CA CYS A 54 -11.57 -15.74 25.41
C CYS A 54 -11.97 -16.43 26.73
N GLU A 55 -11.05 -17.13 27.39
CA GLU A 55 -11.33 -17.99 28.56
C GLU A 55 -12.58 -18.87 28.30
N PRO A 56 -12.49 -19.85 27.38
CA PRO A 56 -13.66 -20.65 26.98
C PRO A 56 -14.19 -21.49 28.14
N ASP A 57 -15.53 -21.55 28.28
CA ASP A 57 -16.24 -22.34 29.30
C ASP A 57 -15.91 -23.85 29.24
N THR A 58 -15.62 -24.35 28.05
CA THR A 58 -15.26 -25.75 27.79
C THR A 58 -13.83 -26.13 28.18
N ALA A 59 -13.00 -25.17 28.63
CA ALA A 59 -11.61 -25.44 29.03
C ALA A 59 -11.49 -26.39 30.23
N VAL A 60 -12.48 -26.43 31.13
CA VAL A 60 -12.42 -27.20 32.39
C VAL A 60 -12.72 -28.70 32.19
N GLY A 61 -13.30 -29.09 31.05
CA GLY A 61 -13.72 -30.47 30.76
C GLY A 61 -13.08 -31.10 29.52
N CYS A 62 -11.97 -30.53 29.02
CA CYS A 62 -11.36 -30.96 27.76
C CYS A 62 -10.77 -32.37 27.87
N SER A 63 -11.25 -33.29 27.03
CA SER A 63 -10.70 -34.64 26.92
C SER A 63 -9.57 -34.67 25.89
N PRO A 64 -8.43 -35.35 26.15
CA PRO A 64 -7.37 -35.48 25.16
C PRO A 64 -7.89 -36.10 23.86
N GLY A 65 -7.66 -35.42 22.74
CA GLY A 65 -8.06 -35.89 21.40
C GLY A 65 -9.48 -35.50 20.96
N SER A 66 -10.28 -34.83 21.80
CA SER A 66 -11.56 -34.26 21.37
C SER A 66 -11.40 -32.84 20.83
N PHE A 67 -11.97 -32.56 19.66
CA PHE A 67 -12.02 -31.21 19.08
C PHE A 67 -13.34 -30.52 19.46
N ILE A 68 -13.25 -29.28 19.94
CA ILE A 68 -14.40 -28.52 20.43
C ILE A 68 -14.72 -27.42 19.40
N MET A 69 -15.89 -27.52 18.78
CA MET A 69 -16.39 -26.52 17.81
C MET A 69 -17.14 -25.39 18.48
N ASP A 70 -17.93 -25.72 19.51
CA ASP A 70 -18.83 -24.79 20.18
C ASP A 70 -18.28 -24.43 21.56
N TYR A 71 -18.05 -23.14 21.78
CA TYR A 71 -17.59 -22.60 23.06
C TYR A 71 -18.17 -21.21 23.29
N LYS A 72 -18.25 -20.80 24.55
CA LYS A 72 -18.56 -19.42 24.94
C LYS A 72 -17.37 -18.80 25.65
N CYS A 73 -16.96 -17.61 25.19
CA CYS A 73 -15.95 -16.84 25.89
C CYS A 73 -16.55 -16.27 27.19
N THR A 74 -15.93 -16.59 28.31
CA THR A 74 -16.40 -16.16 29.64
C THR A 74 -15.64 -14.95 30.18
N SER A 75 -14.54 -14.55 29.52
CA SER A 75 -13.70 -13.47 30.02
C SER A 75 -14.43 -12.14 30.08
N THR A 76 -14.38 -11.49 31.25
CA THR A 76 -14.88 -10.13 31.47
C THR A 76 -13.76 -9.09 31.42
N LYS A 77 -12.50 -9.51 31.22
CA LYS A 77 -11.31 -8.66 31.25
C LYS A 77 -11.15 -7.81 30.00
N TYR A 78 -11.67 -8.27 28.87
CA TYR A 78 -11.49 -7.67 27.55
C TYR A 78 -12.82 -7.27 26.92
N SER A 79 -12.77 -6.29 26.01
CA SER A 79 -13.96 -5.88 25.25
C SER A 79 -14.38 -6.95 24.24
N ALA A 80 -15.67 -7.00 23.89
CA ALA A 80 -16.18 -7.93 22.88
C ALA A 80 -15.44 -7.82 21.54
N TYR A 81 -15.06 -6.60 21.14
CA TYR A 81 -14.24 -6.38 19.95
C TYR A 81 -12.88 -7.09 20.03
N PHE A 82 -12.21 -7.02 21.17
CA PHE A 82 -10.89 -7.63 21.34
C PHE A 82 -10.95 -9.16 21.35
N VAL A 83 -12.03 -9.74 21.89
CA VAL A 83 -12.30 -11.18 21.83
C VAL A 83 -12.55 -11.64 20.38
N VAL A 84 -13.25 -10.84 19.57
CA VAL A 84 -13.44 -11.14 18.14
C VAL A 84 -12.16 -10.93 17.33
N ASP A 85 -11.33 -9.95 17.68
CA ASP A 85 -10.02 -9.78 17.04
C ASP A 85 -9.08 -10.95 17.34
N SER A 86 -9.14 -11.53 18.54
CA SER A 86 -8.31 -12.66 18.92
C SER A 86 -8.65 -13.95 18.17
N SER A 87 -9.83 -14.04 17.54
CA SER A 87 -10.20 -15.13 16.62
C SER A 87 -9.86 -14.86 15.15
N ARG A 88 -9.09 -13.81 14.85
CA ARG A 88 -8.70 -13.43 13.47
C ARG A 88 -7.21 -13.11 13.37
N SER A 89 -6.40 -14.14 13.12
CA SER A 89 -4.95 -14.08 13.01
C SER A 89 -4.46 -14.00 11.56
N PHE A 90 -4.95 -14.86 10.68
CA PHE A 90 -4.41 -14.99 9.32
C PHE A 90 -5.13 -14.12 8.29
N PRO A 91 -4.43 -13.41 7.37
CA PRO A 91 -3.02 -13.08 7.39
C PRO A 91 -2.74 -11.83 8.24
N SER A 92 -1.46 -11.57 8.55
CA SER A 92 -1.08 -10.40 9.34
C SER A 92 -1.26 -9.08 8.57
N GLY A 93 -2.25 -8.28 8.98
CA GLY A 93 -2.52 -6.95 8.43
C GLY A 93 -1.33 -5.99 8.54
N HIS A 94 -0.73 -5.89 9.73
CA HIS A 94 0.47 -5.07 9.96
C HIS A 94 1.62 -5.45 9.01
N SER A 95 1.82 -6.75 8.77
CA SER A 95 2.87 -7.23 7.88
C SER A 95 2.56 -6.86 6.42
N SER A 96 1.33 -7.11 5.94
CA SER A 96 0.95 -6.78 4.56
C SER A 96 1.06 -5.29 4.23
N VAL A 97 0.58 -4.41 5.13
CA VAL A 97 0.59 -2.96 4.93
C VAL A 97 1.99 -2.38 5.07
N SER A 98 2.75 -2.78 6.09
CA SER A 98 4.10 -2.26 6.32
C SER A 98 5.04 -2.59 5.16
N VAL A 99 4.92 -3.80 4.59
CA VAL A 99 5.68 -4.24 3.43
C VAL A 99 5.28 -3.49 2.17
N PHE A 100 3.98 -3.33 1.93
CA PHE A 100 3.48 -2.53 0.82
C PHE A 100 4.04 -1.10 0.87
N VAL A 101 3.86 -0.42 2.01
CA VAL A 101 4.32 0.97 2.19
C VAL A 101 5.83 1.06 2.13
N GLY A 102 6.56 0.20 2.83
CA GLY A 102 8.02 0.23 2.86
C GLY A 102 8.67 0.04 1.49
N ILE A 103 8.20 -0.95 0.71
CA ILE A 103 8.69 -1.18 -0.65
C ILE A 103 8.28 -0.05 -1.59
N PHE A 104 7.05 0.46 -1.48
CA PHE A 104 6.61 1.57 -2.34
C PHE A 104 7.39 2.86 -2.05
N SER A 105 7.63 3.17 -0.78
CA SER A 105 8.48 4.30 -0.38
C SER A 105 9.90 4.14 -0.89
N ALA A 106 10.50 2.95 -0.76
CA ALA A 106 11.80 2.62 -1.33
C ALA A 106 11.82 2.82 -2.85
N TYR A 107 10.76 2.42 -3.56
CA TYR A 107 10.61 2.63 -5.00
C TYR A 107 10.54 4.13 -5.38
N ILE A 108 9.78 4.95 -4.64
CA ILE A 108 9.74 6.41 -4.85
C ILE A 108 11.14 7.00 -4.64
N ILE A 109 11.81 6.66 -3.54
CA ILE A 109 13.16 7.13 -3.23
C ILE A 109 14.13 6.74 -4.35
N HIS A 110 14.06 5.49 -4.81
CA HIS A 110 14.90 4.96 -5.87
C HIS A 110 14.70 5.71 -7.20
N THR A 111 13.45 5.98 -7.58
CA THR A 111 13.13 6.58 -8.89
C THR A 111 13.22 8.10 -8.89
N ARG A 112 12.95 8.76 -7.76
CA ARG A 112 12.78 10.23 -7.69
C ARG A 112 13.96 10.97 -7.08
N LEU A 113 14.76 10.35 -6.22
CA LEU A 113 15.96 11.01 -5.70
C LEU A 113 17.13 10.89 -6.69
N PRO A 114 17.62 12.02 -7.25
CA PRO A 114 18.76 12.01 -8.15
C PRO A 114 20.06 11.77 -7.36
N THR A 115 20.81 10.75 -7.76
CA THR A 115 22.08 10.38 -7.13
C THR A 115 23.10 11.53 -7.13
N SER A 116 23.10 12.37 -8.17
CA SER A 116 24.03 13.50 -8.31
C SER A 116 23.88 14.60 -7.25
N ARG A 117 22.69 14.79 -6.67
CA ARG A 117 22.44 15.81 -5.62
C ARG A 117 22.43 15.24 -4.21
N THR A 118 22.03 13.97 -4.07
CA THR A 118 21.85 13.32 -2.76
C THR A 118 23.13 12.65 -2.27
N GLY A 119 24.14 12.48 -3.13
CA GLY A 119 25.35 11.73 -2.83
C GLY A 119 25.13 10.22 -2.89
N TYR A 120 26.22 9.45 -3.01
CA TYR A 120 26.16 8.01 -3.29
C TYR A 120 25.61 7.18 -2.11
N LEU A 121 25.73 7.66 -0.86
CA LEU A 121 25.37 6.87 0.34
C LEU A 121 23.98 7.17 0.90
N LEU A 122 23.49 8.41 0.80
CA LEU A 122 22.23 8.78 1.44
C LEU A 122 21.02 8.09 0.79
N LYS A 123 21.04 7.92 -0.54
CA LYS A 123 19.97 7.22 -1.26
C LYS A 123 19.80 5.75 -0.82
N PRO A 124 20.84 4.88 -0.85
CA PRO A 124 20.70 3.50 -0.36
C PRO A 124 20.41 3.44 1.14
N PHE A 125 20.91 4.39 1.94
CA PHE A 125 20.59 4.48 3.36
C PHE A 125 19.10 4.71 3.62
N LEU A 126 18.46 5.67 2.93
CA LEU A 126 17.02 5.94 3.07
C LEU A 126 16.18 4.74 2.62
N ILE A 127 16.57 4.08 1.51
CA ILE A 127 15.91 2.84 1.06
C ILE A 127 16.02 1.76 2.14
N SER A 128 17.21 1.57 2.73
CA SER A 128 17.42 0.61 3.79
C SER A 128 16.55 0.91 5.01
N ILE A 129 16.39 2.17 5.40
CA ILE A 129 15.49 2.55 6.51
C ILE A 129 14.05 2.10 6.22
N CYS A 130 13.52 2.38 5.03
CA CYS A 130 12.15 1.99 4.67
C CYS A 130 11.95 0.47 4.73
N LEU A 131 12.90 -0.31 4.21
CA LEU A 131 12.81 -1.77 4.19
C LEU A 131 12.99 -2.36 5.59
N THR A 132 13.95 -1.86 6.37
CA THR A 132 14.16 -2.31 7.75
C THR A 132 12.94 -2.00 8.60
N TRP A 133 12.33 -0.82 8.46
CA TRP A 133 11.12 -0.47 9.21
C TRP A 133 9.93 -1.39 8.88
N ALA A 134 9.75 -1.75 7.61
CA ALA A 134 8.74 -2.71 7.20
C ALA A 134 8.95 -4.10 7.83
N LEU A 135 10.20 -4.57 7.85
CA LEU A 135 10.55 -5.84 8.48
C LEU A 135 10.38 -5.80 9.99
N VAL A 136 10.82 -4.74 10.67
CA VAL A 136 10.64 -4.56 12.11
C VAL A 136 9.15 -4.57 12.47
N CYS A 137 8.33 -3.80 11.75
CA CYS A 137 6.87 -3.80 11.96
C CYS A 137 6.27 -5.21 11.82
N SER A 138 6.70 -5.97 10.80
CA SER A 138 6.25 -7.35 10.59
C SER A 138 6.70 -8.29 11.73
N LEU A 139 7.98 -8.24 12.11
CA LEU A 139 8.57 -9.12 13.13
C LEU A 139 8.03 -8.84 14.54
N THR A 140 7.70 -7.58 14.86
CA THR A 140 7.08 -7.24 16.16
C THR A 140 5.78 -8.00 16.41
N ARG A 141 5.06 -8.41 15.36
CA ARG A 141 3.84 -9.21 15.50
C ARG A 141 4.08 -10.62 16.02
N ILE A 142 5.27 -11.18 15.76
CA ILE A 142 5.71 -12.46 16.31
C ILE A 142 6.12 -12.27 17.76
N THR A 143 6.95 -11.24 18.05
CA THR A 143 7.44 -10.99 19.40
C THR A 143 6.32 -10.63 20.38
N ASP A 144 5.31 -9.88 19.91
CA ASP A 144 4.13 -9.49 20.69
C ASP A 144 3.09 -10.62 20.81
N ARG A 145 3.38 -11.83 20.29
CA ARG A 145 2.47 -12.99 20.27
C ARG A 145 1.10 -12.69 19.65
N ARG A 146 1.06 -11.74 18.71
CA ARG A 146 -0.16 -11.32 18.03
C ARG A 146 -0.51 -12.17 16.82
N HIS A 147 0.48 -12.84 16.25
CA HIS A 147 0.38 -13.65 15.04
C HIS A 147 1.37 -14.81 15.08
N HIS A 148 1.04 -15.89 14.37
CA HIS A 148 1.98 -16.95 14.08
C HIS A 148 2.97 -16.50 12.99
N TRP A 149 4.11 -17.19 12.88
CA TRP A 149 5.14 -16.82 11.90
C TRP A 149 4.64 -16.98 10.45
N TRP A 150 3.73 -17.93 10.19
CA TRP A 150 3.12 -18.13 8.87
C TRP A 150 2.12 -17.02 8.51
N ASP A 151 1.37 -16.47 9.47
CA ASP A 151 0.49 -15.31 9.24
C ASP A 151 1.29 -14.10 8.77
N VAL A 152 2.47 -13.90 9.37
CA VAL A 152 3.40 -12.83 9.04
C VAL A 152 4.00 -13.06 7.65
N LEU A 153 4.40 -14.30 7.34
CA LEU A 153 4.90 -14.68 6.02
C LEU A 153 3.84 -14.45 4.93
N ALA A 154 2.59 -14.88 5.14
CA ALA A 154 1.50 -14.65 4.20
C ALA A 154 1.22 -13.14 4.03
N GLY A 155 1.26 -12.38 5.11
CA GLY A 155 1.16 -10.91 5.06
C GLY A 155 2.28 -10.29 4.23
N LEU A 156 3.54 -10.69 4.45
CA LEU A 156 4.70 -10.26 3.65
C LEU A 156 4.49 -10.55 2.15
N CYS A 157 4.09 -11.77 1.79
CA CYS A 157 3.81 -12.16 0.41
C CYS A 157 2.71 -11.30 -0.21
N LEU A 158 1.59 -11.10 0.50
CA LEU A 158 0.48 -10.28 0.03
C LEU A 158 0.91 -8.82 -0.20
N GLY A 159 1.71 -8.26 0.71
CA GLY A 159 2.27 -6.91 0.57
C GLY A 159 3.19 -6.78 -0.65
N VAL A 160 4.07 -7.76 -0.90
CA VAL A 160 4.95 -7.81 -2.08
C VAL A 160 4.13 -7.94 -3.37
N CYS A 161 3.11 -8.79 -3.42
CA CYS A 161 2.24 -8.92 -4.57
C CYS A 161 1.49 -7.60 -4.85
N GLY A 162 0.92 -6.98 -3.81
CA GLY A 162 0.20 -5.72 -3.90
C GLY A 162 1.07 -4.58 -4.42
N VAL A 163 2.27 -4.40 -3.86
CA VAL A 163 3.18 -3.32 -4.28
C VAL A 163 3.69 -3.54 -5.70
N THR A 164 3.95 -4.79 -6.08
CA THR A 164 4.37 -5.13 -7.45
C THR A 164 3.27 -4.77 -8.44
N TYR A 165 2.02 -5.15 -8.14
CA TYR A 165 0.85 -4.78 -8.94
C TYR A 165 0.70 -3.25 -9.08
N THR A 166 0.77 -2.50 -7.97
CA THR A 166 0.67 -1.05 -7.99
C THR A 166 1.80 -0.39 -8.79
N ILE A 167 3.05 -0.85 -8.63
CA ILE A 167 4.19 -0.33 -9.41
C ILE A 167 3.99 -0.60 -10.91
N CYS A 168 3.51 -1.79 -11.29
CA CYS A 168 3.19 -2.12 -12.69
C CYS A 168 2.13 -1.17 -13.27
N LEU A 169 1.06 -0.88 -12.52
CA LEU A 169 0.03 0.07 -12.94
C LEU A 169 0.57 1.49 -13.09
N VAL A 170 1.35 1.96 -12.12
CA VAL A 170 2.00 3.28 -12.16
C VAL A 170 2.88 3.39 -13.40
N ARG A 171 3.75 2.40 -13.65
CA ARG A 171 4.62 2.38 -14.84
C ARG A 171 3.83 2.39 -16.14
N LYS A 172 2.78 1.57 -16.25
CA LYS A 172 1.91 1.52 -17.44
C LYS A 172 1.27 2.88 -17.70
N LYS A 173 0.71 3.50 -16.66
CA LYS A 173 0.02 4.78 -16.78
C LYS A 173 0.97 5.94 -17.09
N THR A 174 2.16 5.96 -16.47
CA THR A 174 3.20 6.95 -16.80
C THR A 174 3.64 6.84 -18.25
N ARG A 175 3.83 5.62 -18.77
CA ARG A 175 4.15 5.40 -20.19
C ARG A 175 3.03 5.88 -21.12
N SER A 176 1.76 5.62 -20.79
CA SER A 176 0.63 6.10 -21.58
C SER A 176 0.59 7.63 -21.69
N TYR A 177 0.94 8.36 -20.62
CA TYR A 177 1.04 9.83 -20.67
C TYR A 177 2.21 10.35 -21.52
N GLU A 178 3.25 9.54 -21.73
CA GLU A 178 4.37 9.89 -22.61
C GLU A 178 4.10 9.59 -24.08
N GLU A 179 3.24 8.60 -24.36
CA GLU A 179 2.84 8.23 -25.73
C GLU A 179 1.72 9.13 -26.29
N GLU A 180 0.94 9.83 -25.46
CA GLU A 180 0.01 10.85 -25.97
C GLU A 180 0.77 12.10 -26.47
N PRO A 181 0.66 12.46 -27.76
CA PRO A 181 1.20 13.72 -28.24
C PRO A 181 0.46 14.87 -27.54
N PRO A 182 1.13 16.00 -27.23
CA PRO A 182 0.46 17.13 -26.63
C PRO A 182 -0.70 17.51 -27.54
N THR A 183 -1.93 17.39 -27.02
CA THR A 183 -3.11 17.93 -27.67
C THR A 183 -2.77 19.38 -27.95
N ARG A 184 -2.57 19.74 -29.23
CA ARG A 184 -2.55 21.14 -29.60
C ARG A 184 -3.89 21.65 -29.12
N ILE A 185 -3.89 22.40 -28.02
CA ILE A 185 -4.89 23.43 -27.82
C ILE A 185 -4.69 24.30 -29.06
N SER A 186 -5.45 23.99 -30.11
CA SER A 186 -5.59 24.87 -31.25
C SER A 186 -6.09 26.14 -30.60
N ALA A 187 -5.20 27.13 -30.52
CA ALA A 187 -5.55 28.47 -30.12
C ALA A 187 -6.55 28.97 -31.16
N SER A 188 -7.83 28.63 -30.99
CA SER A 188 -8.95 29.35 -31.56
C SER A 188 -9.01 30.71 -30.87
N THR A 189 -8.02 31.54 -31.14
CA THR A 189 -7.97 32.96 -30.76
C THR A 189 -7.56 33.82 -31.95
N THR A 190 -7.10 33.22 -33.06
CA THR A 190 -6.86 33.93 -34.32
C THR A 190 -8.12 34.26 -35.11
N THR A 191 -9.30 33.73 -34.77
CA THR A 191 -10.56 34.09 -35.46
C THR A 191 -11.31 35.26 -34.83
N LEU A 192 -11.09 35.58 -33.54
CA LEU A 192 -11.79 36.73 -32.91
C LEU A 192 -11.09 38.08 -33.07
N LEU A 193 -9.77 38.09 -33.33
CA LEU A 193 -9.07 39.34 -33.64
C LEU A 193 -9.23 39.75 -35.12
N ASP A 194 -9.50 38.80 -36.02
CA ASP A 194 -9.63 39.10 -37.45
C ASP A 194 -11.06 39.55 -37.85
N VAL A 195 -12.09 39.18 -37.07
CA VAL A 195 -13.45 39.73 -37.25
C VAL A 195 -13.53 41.17 -36.70
N LYS A 196 -12.93 41.43 -35.54
CA LYS A 196 -13.01 42.77 -34.91
C LYS A 196 -12.21 43.84 -35.66
N ASN A 197 -11.23 43.46 -36.49
CA ASN A 197 -10.46 44.42 -37.29
C ASN A 197 -11.11 44.76 -38.64
N LYS A 198 -12.05 43.94 -39.13
CA LYS A 198 -12.80 44.22 -40.37
C LYS A 198 -13.98 45.18 -40.18
N ASP A 199 -14.54 45.27 -38.97
CA ASP A 199 -15.65 46.18 -38.68
C ASP A 199 -15.19 47.62 -38.35
N ALA A 200 -13.87 47.87 -38.26
CA ALA A 200 -13.32 49.18 -37.89
C ALA A 200 -12.69 49.98 -39.06
N THR A 201 -12.72 49.46 -40.29
CA THR A 201 -12.06 50.08 -41.46
C THR A 201 -12.97 50.45 -42.63
N SER A 202 -14.28 50.62 -42.41
CA SER A 202 -15.23 51.08 -43.43
C SER A 202 -16.08 52.29 -43.00
N VAL A 203 -15.42 53.33 -42.47
CA VAL A 203 -15.91 54.71 -42.49
C VAL A 203 -14.68 55.60 -42.57
N ILE A 204 -14.36 56.12 -43.76
CA ILE A 204 -13.72 57.41 -44.04
C ILE A 204 -13.52 57.48 -45.57
N ILE A 205 -14.05 58.57 -46.14
CA ILE A 205 -14.20 58.97 -47.56
C ILE A 205 -15.41 58.38 -48.27
#